data_AF-A0AAF3F825-F1
#
_entry.id   AF-A0AAF3F825-F1
#
_cell.length_a   1.000
_cell.length_b   1.000
_cell.length_c   1.000
_cell.angle_alpha   90.00
_cell.angle_beta   90.00
_cell.angle_gamma   90.00
#
_symmetry.space_group_name_H-M   'P 1'
#
loop_
_entity.id
_entity.type
_entity.pdbx_description
1 polymer ?
#
loop_
_entity_poly.entity_id
_entity_poly.type
_entity_poly.pdbx_seq_one_letter_code
_entity_poly.pdbx_strand_id
1 'polypeptide(L)'
;MRDEVYYSPVPGSSNHVPPDPIPSVEDNETLLHGPEIMSQPQPQLEVAEVVEIVEPQTKQRMYANLTTGKCSWDPPIGTRVKRTHENQWWELFDSKTNRFYYYNASSMKTMWARPTSASADIIPLAKLQTLKENTDQSEHARARKHCETQTSPAVRRAGPRRIIAQNIGPETGIVTTRSPSYSHRDLDTSFDMLSLDDVSERSLTSSQIGRPFPPFPTTASRMSTAPSADSLPTRSSRSSSPPQQKRGPFTFSTNTGTKTKSPGGWAKDAPKAPLTAPDNKALRKESAAIFKLIQSYMGDKKSKLSPDQLALSLCETTTGRKECADEAIAQLMQQLTDNLKSDSLRRGWELLAILLALVAPSTEMADKLSVFLDRHSDSLLDSPEVAVSNFAHQCHKRLEKNQPKFKPTLALVQESRVHIFNPPQFSANLEELMDMQAARYPHLQLPWIETTLIELILREGGTLTEGLFRVPADPEQMNTARARLDQWVVPVLRDPHVPAGLLKLWLRQLPEPLIPHSFYTRALAGCDNPLEATRLVDLLPNVNRLVLAKLISLLQDLSMEEVIVHTKMDPSNLAMVMAPNVLRCESEDPRVIFDNTRREMTFLKTLITHYDTAFIRSLL
;
A
#
# COMPACT_ATOMS: atom_id res chain seq x y z
N MET A 1 -46.39 5.96 80.88
CA MET A 1 -44.99 6.12 81.34
C MET A 1 -44.41 7.22 80.46
N ARG A 2 -44.12 8.39 81.03
CA ARG A 2 -42.99 8.73 81.93
C ARG A 2 -41.66 8.85 81.15
N ASP A 3 -40.84 9.91 81.30
CA ASP A 3 -41.00 11.23 81.95
C ASP A 3 -39.89 12.20 81.48
N GLU A 4 -40.17 13.51 81.46
CA GLU A 4 -39.25 14.64 81.75
C GLU A 4 -37.92 14.78 80.93
N VAL A 5 -36.86 15.60 81.21
CA VAL A 5 -36.61 17.06 81.48
C VAL A 5 -35.10 17.28 81.19
N TYR A 6 -34.51 18.36 80.63
CA TYR A 6 -34.93 19.64 80.03
C TYR A 6 -33.87 20.07 78.95
N TYR A 7 -33.37 21.30 78.65
CA TYR A 7 -33.42 22.68 79.19
C TYR A 7 -33.11 23.70 78.07
N SER A 8 -33.44 24.99 78.29
CA SER A 8 -33.06 26.16 77.45
C SER A 8 -32.16 27.15 78.26
N PRO A 9 -31.66 28.32 77.77
CA PRO A 9 -32.49 29.46 77.30
C PRO A 9 -31.90 30.36 76.18
N VAL A 10 -32.68 31.38 75.78
CA VAL A 10 -32.28 32.56 74.96
C VAL A 10 -32.12 33.79 75.89
N PRO A 11 -31.42 34.88 75.49
CA PRO A 11 -32.06 36.01 74.77
C PRO A 11 -31.12 36.71 73.73
N GLY A 12 -31.55 37.67 72.88
CA GLY A 12 -32.89 38.18 72.54
C GLY A 12 -32.87 39.60 71.92
N SER A 13 -33.90 39.99 71.16
CA SER A 13 -34.21 41.36 70.62
C SER A 13 -33.18 42.00 69.63
N SER A 14 -33.52 42.94 68.72
CA SER A 14 -34.77 43.68 68.40
C SER A 14 -34.89 44.03 66.90
N ASN A 15 -36.06 44.54 66.48
CA ASN A 15 -36.41 44.96 65.11
C ASN A 15 -35.62 46.17 64.57
N HIS A 16 -35.47 46.32 63.24
CA HIS A 16 -36.16 47.35 62.41
C HIS A 16 -35.81 47.22 60.90
N VAL A 17 -36.44 48.04 60.03
CA VAL A 17 -36.39 47.98 58.54
C VAL A 17 -36.25 49.42 57.95
N PRO A 18 -36.17 49.62 56.61
CA PRO A 18 -35.00 50.09 55.82
C PRO A 18 -34.91 51.63 55.64
N PRO A 19 -33.94 52.18 54.85
CA PRO A 19 -34.19 52.44 53.41
C PRO A 19 -32.93 52.41 52.47
N ASP A 20 -33.12 52.65 51.16
CA ASP A 20 -32.09 52.99 50.15
C ASP A 20 -31.74 54.52 50.14
N PRO A 21 -31.00 55.15 49.17
CA PRO A 21 -30.06 54.68 48.12
C PRO A 21 -28.74 55.52 47.95
N ILE A 22 -27.83 55.11 47.02
CA ILE A 22 -27.08 55.84 45.91
C ILE A 22 -26.78 57.39 46.07
N PRO A 23 -25.66 58.05 45.62
CA PRO A 23 -24.64 57.74 44.55
C PRO A 23 -23.13 58.14 44.80
N SER A 24 -22.30 58.09 43.73
CA SER A 24 -21.27 59.11 43.28
C SER A 24 -19.90 59.29 43.98
N VAL A 25 -18.80 59.74 43.33
CA VAL A 25 -18.29 59.80 41.91
C VAL A 25 -16.83 60.38 41.91
N GLU A 26 -15.96 60.03 40.93
CA GLU A 26 -14.68 60.74 40.55
C GLU A 26 -13.55 60.87 41.63
N ASP A 27 -12.25 61.16 41.38
CA ASP A 27 -11.38 61.04 40.18
C ASP A 27 -9.86 61.08 40.55
N ASN A 28 -8.97 60.96 39.54
CA ASN A 28 -7.53 61.31 39.51
C ASN A 28 -6.55 60.43 40.33
N GLU A 29 -5.45 59.88 39.79
CA GLU A 29 -4.36 60.36 38.90
C GLU A 29 -3.07 60.80 39.66
N THR A 30 -2.10 59.88 39.65
CA THR A 30 -0.67 60.07 39.28
C THR A 30 0.16 61.21 39.91
N LEU A 31 1.16 60.88 40.75
CA LEU A 31 2.61 60.97 40.41
C LEU A 31 3.60 60.66 41.57
N LEU A 32 4.81 60.26 41.13
CA LEU A 32 6.10 59.93 41.77
C LEU A 32 6.59 60.89 42.89
N HIS A 33 7.52 60.58 43.82
CA HIS A 33 8.44 59.44 44.11
C HIS A 33 8.42 59.21 45.66
N GLY A 34 8.53 58.01 46.25
CA GLY A 34 9.68 57.08 46.31
C GLY A 34 10.54 57.32 47.58
N PRO A 35 11.35 56.36 48.13
CA PRO A 35 11.56 54.96 47.75
C PRO A 35 11.23 53.93 48.88
N GLU A 36 11.03 52.65 48.53
CA GLU A 36 11.14 51.53 49.49
C GLU A 36 11.85 50.30 48.89
N ILE A 37 12.37 49.43 49.77
CA ILE A 37 13.35 48.39 49.43
C ILE A 37 12.70 46.99 49.50
N MET A 38 12.74 46.28 48.36
CA MET A 38 12.69 44.81 48.24
C MET A 38 11.74 44.04 49.18
N SER A 39 10.43 44.11 48.92
CA SER A 39 9.56 42.97 49.22
C SER A 39 9.77 41.87 48.16
N GLN A 40 9.72 40.60 48.59
CA GLN A 40 10.10 39.46 47.74
C GLN A 40 9.04 39.15 46.67
N PRO A 41 9.43 38.60 45.50
CA PRO A 41 8.45 38.06 44.56
C PRO A 41 7.63 36.96 45.24
N GLN A 42 6.31 37.00 45.06
CA GLN A 42 5.43 35.91 45.50
C GLN A 42 5.93 34.58 44.91
N PRO A 43 5.92 33.47 45.67
CA PRO A 43 6.44 32.20 45.20
C PRO A 43 5.63 31.75 43.98
N GLN A 44 6.31 31.63 42.83
CA GLN A 44 5.77 30.94 41.68
C GLN A 44 5.36 29.53 42.12
N LEU A 45 4.08 29.19 41.95
CA LEU A 45 3.50 27.96 42.46
C LEU A 45 4.32 26.77 41.94
N GLU A 46 5.06 26.10 42.84
CA GLU A 46 6.10 25.13 42.46
C GLU A 46 5.55 24.10 41.47
N VAL A 47 6.01 24.19 40.22
CA VAL A 47 5.65 23.21 39.19
C VAL A 47 6.35 21.92 39.56
N ALA A 48 5.59 21.01 40.19
CA ALA A 48 6.07 19.70 40.60
C ALA A 48 6.78 19.03 39.43
N GLU A 49 8.09 18.82 39.56
CA GLU A 49 8.95 18.39 38.46
C GLU A 49 8.53 17.04 37.86
N VAL A 50 7.81 16.25 38.65
CA VAL A 50 7.22 14.98 38.26
C VAL A 50 5.69 15.10 38.19
N VAL A 51 5.14 14.70 37.06
CA VAL A 51 3.70 14.59 36.82
C VAL A 51 3.29 13.11 36.75
N GLU A 52 2.15 12.79 37.37
CA GLU A 52 1.45 11.53 37.19
C GLU A 52 0.59 11.61 35.92
N ILE A 53 0.81 10.68 35.00
CA ILE A 53 0.03 10.51 33.78
C ILE A 53 -0.50 9.08 33.70
N VAL A 54 -1.68 8.89 33.12
CA VAL A 54 -2.33 7.57 32.95
C VAL A 54 -2.12 7.11 31.52
N GLU A 55 -1.38 6.02 31.32
CA GLU A 55 -1.17 5.46 29.97
C GLU A 55 -2.53 5.07 29.35
N PRO A 56 -2.88 5.54 28.14
CA PRO A 56 -4.25 5.36 27.63
C PRO A 56 -4.63 3.90 27.40
N GLN A 57 -3.65 3.06 27.07
CA GLN A 57 -3.81 1.66 26.66
C GLN A 57 -3.96 0.72 27.87
N THR A 58 -3.06 0.82 28.85
CA THR A 58 -3.05 -0.08 30.02
C THR A 58 -3.83 0.48 31.22
N LYS A 59 -4.18 1.77 31.19
CA LYS A 59 -4.70 2.55 32.33
C LYS A 59 -3.79 2.55 33.56
N GLN A 60 -2.53 2.12 33.42
CA GLN A 60 -1.53 2.20 34.49
C GLN A 60 -1.04 3.64 34.67
N ARG A 61 -0.67 3.98 35.91
CA ARG A 61 -0.12 5.28 36.27
C ARG A 61 1.39 5.24 36.10
N MET A 62 1.95 6.24 35.45
CA MET A 62 3.39 6.44 35.32
C MET A 62 3.77 7.86 35.69
N TYR A 63 5.03 8.04 36.08
CA TYR A 63 5.56 9.28 36.63
C TYR A 63 6.61 9.84 35.68
N ALA A 64 6.33 10.98 35.05
CA ALA A 64 7.19 11.62 34.06
C ALA A 64 7.83 12.88 34.66
N ASN A 65 9.17 12.95 34.65
CA ASN A 65 9.91 14.14 35.08
C ASN A 65 10.13 15.08 33.89
N LEU A 66 9.47 16.25 33.93
CA LEU A 66 9.42 17.19 32.81
C LEU A 66 10.76 17.90 32.55
N THR A 67 11.64 17.99 33.56
CA THR A 67 12.96 18.63 33.48
C THR A 67 14.03 17.71 32.86
N THR A 68 13.99 16.41 33.19
CA THR A 68 15.08 15.46 32.86
C THR A 68 14.75 14.46 31.75
N GLY A 69 13.51 14.44 31.24
CA GLY A 69 13.10 13.52 30.17
C GLY A 69 12.77 12.09 30.63
N LYS A 70 12.89 11.78 31.93
CA LYS A 70 12.79 10.41 32.47
C LYS A 70 11.38 10.05 32.90
N CYS A 71 11.00 8.79 32.71
CA CYS A 71 9.73 8.22 33.17
C CYS A 71 9.97 6.97 34.03
N SER A 72 9.17 6.77 35.08
CA SER A 72 9.13 5.56 35.91
C SER A 72 7.70 5.05 36.12
N TRP A 73 7.56 3.76 36.43
CA TRP A 73 6.30 3.20 36.96
C TRP A 73 6.21 3.40 38.47
N ASP A 74 7.33 3.20 39.16
CA ASP A 74 7.42 3.39 40.61
C ASP A 74 7.30 4.87 40.97
N PRO A 75 6.52 5.23 42.01
CA PRO A 75 6.39 6.60 42.48
C PRO A 75 7.73 7.07 43.07
N PRO A 76 8.28 8.23 42.63
CA PRO A 76 9.58 8.69 43.09
C PRO A 76 9.55 9.06 44.57
N ILE A 77 10.38 8.37 45.35
CA ILE A 77 10.44 8.49 46.80
C ILE A 77 10.94 9.89 47.20
N GLY A 78 10.12 10.63 47.93
CA GLY A 78 10.45 11.97 48.45
C GLY A 78 10.21 13.15 47.51
N THR A 79 9.81 12.93 46.25
CA THR A 79 9.52 14.02 45.30
C THR A 79 8.05 14.45 45.38
N ARG A 80 7.77 15.76 45.26
CA ARG A 80 6.39 16.24 45.04
C ARG A 80 5.92 15.82 43.64
N VAL A 81 4.83 15.06 43.58
CA VAL A 81 4.22 14.59 42.32
C VAL A 81 2.87 15.27 42.11
N LYS A 82 2.67 15.89 40.94
CA LYS A 82 1.35 16.38 40.53
C LYS A 82 0.50 15.18 40.08
N ARG A 83 -0.55 14.86 40.83
CA ARG A 83 -1.45 13.74 40.51
C ARG A 83 -2.28 14.00 39.26
N THR A 84 -2.74 12.92 38.61
CA THR A 84 -3.66 13.02 37.48
C THR A 84 -5.07 13.43 37.94
N HIS A 85 -5.79 14.15 37.09
CA HIS A 85 -7.17 14.60 37.31
C HIS A 85 -7.88 14.87 35.98
N GLU A 86 -9.21 14.99 36.01
CA GLU A 86 -10.07 15.00 34.82
C GLU A 86 -9.74 16.11 33.81
N ASN A 87 -9.29 17.29 34.28
CA ASN A 87 -8.91 18.43 33.44
C ASN A 87 -7.43 18.43 33.00
N GLN A 88 -6.71 17.32 33.14
CA GLN A 88 -5.33 17.19 32.62
C GLN A 88 -5.34 16.99 31.10
N TRP A 89 -4.66 17.87 30.38
CA TRP A 89 -4.40 17.81 28.94
C TRP A 89 -2.91 17.62 28.68
N TRP A 90 -2.56 16.81 27.70
CA TRP A 90 -1.19 16.60 27.24
C TRP A 90 -0.98 17.37 25.94
N GLU A 91 -0.01 18.26 25.91
CA GLU A 91 0.46 18.93 24.70
C GLU A 91 1.53 18.07 24.03
N LEU A 92 1.20 17.56 22.84
CA LEU A 92 1.99 16.63 22.06
C LEU A 92 2.27 17.25 20.68
N PHE A 93 3.41 16.93 20.09
CA PHE A 93 3.78 17.38 18.75
C PHE A 93 3.54 16.26 17.72
N ASP A 94 2.93 16.61 16.60
CA ASP A 94 2.81 15.74 15.42
C ASP A 94 3.79 16.18 14.32
N SER A 95 4.81 15.36 14.09
CA SER A 95 5.83 15.57 13.06
C SER A 95 5.31 15.43 11.63
N LYS A 96 4.07 14.92 11.41
CA LYS A 96 3.45 14.87 10.06
C LYS A 96 2.84 16.20 9.66
N THR A 97 2.14 16.88 10.57
CA THR A 97 1.52 18.20 10.31
C THR A 97 2.37 19.39 10.79
N ASN A 98 3.47 19.14 11.53
CA ASN A 98 4.30 20.13 12.21
C ASN A 98 3.49 21.05 13.14
N ARG A 99 2.57 20.46 13.90
CA ARG A 99 1.66 21.18 14.83
C ARG A 99 1.59 20.48 16.18
N PHE A 100 1.25 21.26 17.19
CA PHE A 100 0.84 20.73 18.49
C PHE A 100 -0.62 20.28 18.44
N TYR A 101 -0.94 19.24 19.20
CA TYR A 101 -2.29 18.82 19.51
C TYR A 101 -2.42 18.51 21.00
N TYR A 102 -3.65 18.55 21.50
CA TYR A 102 -3.97 18.44 22.91
C TYR A 102 -4.85 17.22 23.14
N TYR A 103 -4.42 16.34 24.04
CA TYR A 103 -5.10 15.08 24.35
C TYR A 103 -5.46 14.98 25.84
N ASN A 104 -6.68 14.57 26.16
CA ASN A 104 -7.15 14.38 27.53
C ASN A 104 -7.45 12.89 27.79
N ALA A 105 -6.61 12.23 28.60
CA ALA A 105 -6.68 10.79 28.87
C ALA A 105 -7.90 10.35 29.71
N SER A 106 -8.57 11.30 30.37
CA SER A 106 -9.76 11.07 31.21
C SER A 106 -11.04 11.05 30.38
N SER A 107 -11.18 11.98 29.44
CA SER A 107 -12.35 12.15 28.56
C SER A 107 -12.17 11.56 27.17
N MET A 108 -10.99 11.01 26.85
CA MET A 108 -10.63 10.42 25.55
C MET A 108 -10.80 11.38 24.35
N LYS A 109 -10.52 12.68 24.57
CA LYS A 109 -10.66 13.73 23.55
C LYS A 109 -9.32 14.22 23.05
N THR A 110 -9.21 14.38 21.72
CA THR A 110 -8.09 15.00 21.02
C THR A 110 -8.57 16.28 20.33
N MET A 111 -7.81 17.37 20.41
CA MET A 111 -8.13 18.64 19.75
C MET A 111 -6.88 19.40 19.30
N TRP A 112 -6.97 20.07 18.15
CA TRP A 112 -5.87 20.86 17.56
C TRP A 112 -5.75 22.28 18.12
N ALA A 113 -6.78 22.77 18.81
CA ALA A 113 -6.75 24.06 19.49
C ALA A 113 -6.31 23.89 20.94
N ARG A 114 -5.56 24.85 21.50
CA ARG A 114 -5.17 24.86 22.90
C ARG A 114 -6.41 25.06 23.79
N PRO A 115 -6.68 24.20 24.79
CA PRO A 115 -7.80 24.37 25.72
C PRO A 115 -7.74 25.72 26.44
N THR A 116 -8.81 26.51 26.34
CA THR A 116 -8.92 27.88 26.90
C THR A 116 -9.78 27.99 28.15
N SER A 117 -10.37 26.90 28.63
CA SER A 117 -11.09 26.88 29.92
C SER A 117 -10.13 27.15 31.08
N ALA A 118 -10.50 28.06 31.99
CA ALA A 118 -9.65 28.48 33.12
C ALA A 118 -9.24 27.36 34.10
N SER A 119 -9.83 26.17 33.98
CA SER A 119 -9.53 24.96 34.74
C SER A 119 -8.68 23.92 33.99
N ALA A 120 -8.24 24.18 32.75
CA ALA A 120 -7.43 23.24 31.98
C ALA A 120 -5.96 23.26 32.41
N ASP A 121 -5.46 22.10 32.82
CA ASP A 121 -4.06 21.89 33.18
C ASP A 121 -3.30 21.26 32.02
N ILE A 122 -2.31 21.95 31.46
CA ILE A 122 -1.60 21.53 30.24
C ILE A 122 -0.19 21.04 30.58
N ILE A 123 0.07 19.77 30.27
CA ILE A 123 1.34 19.09 30.50
C ILE A 123 2.15 19.08 29.18
N PRO A 124 3.31 19.76 29.09
CA PRO A 124 4.06 19.96 27.85
C PRO A 124 4.96 18.76 27.48
N LEU A 125 4.34 17.62 27.14
CA LEU A 125 5.05 16.37 26.80
C LEU A 125 5.83 16.46 25.47
N ALA A 126 5.52 17.41 24.59
CA ALA A 126 6.23 17.63 23.32
C ALA A 126 7.76 17.79 23.46
N LYS A 127 8.26 18.32 24.58
CA LYS A 127 9.70 18.41 24.86
C LYS A 127 10.35 17.04 25.11
N LEU A 128 9.59 16.07 25.63
CA LEU A 128 10.06 14.71 25.89
C LEU A 128 10.20 13.92 24.57
N GLN A 129 9.30 14.16 23.61
CA GLN A 129 9.35 13.55 22.28
C GLN A 129 10.66 13.91 21.55
N THR A 130 11.00 15.20 21.48
CA THR A 130 12.20 15.68 20.76
C THR A 130 13.52 15.38 21.47
N LEU A 131 13.55 15.31 22.81
CA LEU A 131 14.73 14.84 23.56
C LEU A 131 15.04 13.35 23.28
N LYS A 132 14.02 12.53 23.03
CA LYS A 132 14.20 11.11 22.69
C LYS A 132 14.85 10.94 21.32
N GLU A 133 14.32 11.59 20.27
CA GLU A 133 14.80 11.46 18.89
C GLU A 133 16.30 11.77 18.76
N ASN A 134 16.78 12.81 19.45
CA ASN A 134 18.20 13.17 19.50
C ASN A 134 19.09 12.10 20.17
N THR A 135 18.55 11.37 21.15
CA THR A 135 19.30 10.32 21.85
C THR A 135 19.43 9.06 20.97
N ASP A 136 18.33 8.64 20.35
CA ASP A 136 18.27 7.41 19.55
C ASP A 136 19.16 7.52 18.28
N GLN A 137 19.26 8.72 17.67
CA GLN A 137 20.24 8.98 16.59
C GLN A 137 21.70 8.84 17.07
N SER A 138 22.01 9.26 18.30
CA SER A 138 23.37 9.18 18.85
C SER A 138 23.81 7.74 19.16
N GLU A 139 22.87 6.87 19.53
CA GLU A 139 23.12 5.45 19.79
C GLU A 139 23.41 4.70 18.47
N HIS A 140 22.64 4.96 17.41
CA HIS A 140 22.94 4.42 16.07
C HIS A 140 24.29 4.91 15.52
N ALA A 141 24.68 6.17 15.77
CA ALA A 141 25.99 6.70 15.37
C ALA A 141 27.16 6.04 16.13
N ARG A 142 26.97 5.64 17.39
CA ARG A 142 27.95 4.87 18.17
C ARG A 142 28.03 3.41 17.73
N ALA A 143 26.90 2.75 17.49
CA ALA A 143 26.86 1.36 17.01
C ALA A 143 27.66 1.17 15.71
N ARG A 144 27.53 2.09 14.75
CA ARG A 144 28.29 2.07 13.49
C ARG A 144 29.82 2.20 13.67
N LYS A 145 30.31 2.77 14.78
CA LYS A 145 31.76 2.92 15.04
C LYS A 145 32.38 1.77 15.84
N HIS A 146 31.60 0.80 16.31
CA HIS A 146 32.10 -0.29 17.15
C HIS A 146 32.18 -1.65 16.43
N CYS A 147 31.88 -1.70 15.12
CA CYS A 147 31.92 -2.93 14.33
C CYS A 147 33.31 -3.23 13.69
N GLU A 148 34.27 -2.30 13.80
CA GLU A 148 35.60 -2.39 13.18
C GLU A 148 36.74 -2.60 14.21
N THR A 149 36.54 -3.39 15.27
CA THR A 149 37.68 -4.01 15.99
C THR A 149 37.32 -5.27 16.78
N GLN A 150 38.29 -6.17 16.87
CA GLN A 150 38.24 -7.58 17.22
C GLN A 150 37.78 -7.94 18.65
N THR A 151 37.29 -9.20 18.77
CA THR A 151 37.34 -10.11 19.96
C THR A 151 36.56 -9.77 21.25
N SER A 152 35.91 -10.82 21.77
CA SER A 152 35.22 -10.91 23.08
C SER A 152 36.20 -11.28 24.22
N PRO A 153 35.80 -11.37 25.51
CA PRO A 153 34.46 -11.16 26.09
C PRO A 153 34.42 -10.24 27.35
N ALA A 154 33.24 -9.70 27.68
CA ALA A 154 32.96 -9.11 28.99
C ALA A 154 31.48 -9.22 29.40
N VAL A 155 31.22 -9.74 30.60
CA VAL A 155 29.88 -9.78 31.22
C VAL A 155 29.65 -8.53 32.07
N ARG A 156 28.51 -7.83 31.92
CA ARG A 156 27.86 -7.10 33.03
C ARG A 156 26.46 -6.54 32.75
N ARG A 157 25.55 -6.85 33.69
CA ARG A 157 24.38 -6.07 34.18
C ARG A 157 23.26 -5.67 33.21
N ALA A 158 22.02 -6.00 33.62
CA ALA A 158 20.81 -5.45 33.03
C ALA A 158 20.66 -3.95 33.32
N GLY A 159 20.19 -3.19 32.32
CA GLY A 159 19.73 -1.81 32.47
C GLY A 159 18.22 -1.70 32.69
N PRO A 160 17.71 -0.54 33.12
CA PRO A 160 16.27 -0.33 33.34
C PRO A 160 15.48 -0.34 32.02
N ARG A 161 14.22 -0.82 32.07
CA ARG A 161 13.32 -0.82 30.91
C ARG A 161 12.95 0.62 30.52
N ARG A 162 13.36 1.03 29.31
CA ARG A 162 13.09 2.35 28.70
C ARG A 162 11.80 2.27 27.89
N ILE A 163 10.86 3.20 28.09
CA ILE A 163 9.52 3.15 27.49
C ILE A 163 9.38 4.02 26.24
N ILE A 164 8.50 3.58 25.34
CA ILE A 164 8.32 4.12 24.00
C ILE A 164 6.94 4.76 23.90
N ALA A 165 6.87 6.07 24.16
CA ALA A 165 5.76 6.91 23.72
C ALA A 165 5.91 7.22 22.22
N GLN A 166 5.57 6.26 21.37
CA GLN A 166 5.36 6.46 19.93
C GLN A 166 3.97 5.92 19.60
N ASN A 167 3.31 6.52 18.61
CA ASN A 167 1.92 6.21 18.22
C ASN A 167 0.85 6.60 19.26
N ILE A 168 0.92 7.85 19.76
CA ILE A 168 -0.32 8.64 19.87
C ILE A 168 -0.37 9.53 18.62
N GLY A 169 -1.46 9.41 17.89
CA GLY A 169 -1.84 10.28 16.79
C GLY A 169 -3.37 10.38 16.77
N PRO A 170 -3.95 11.46 16.21
CA PRO A 170 -5.38 11.72 16.29
C PRO A 170 -6.26 10.63 15.63
N GLU A 171 -5.70 9.85 14.71
CA GLU A 171 -6.43 8.92 13.83
C GLU A 171 -6.52 7.46 14.35
N THR A 172 -5.82 7.06 15.42
CA THR A 172 -5.66 5.63 15.78
C THR A 172 -5.91 5.33 17.26
N GLY A 173 -7.12 4.86 17.57
CA GLY A 173 -7.60 4.59 18.94
C GLY A 173 -7.39 3.18 19.50
N ILE A 174 -6.59 2.31 18.86
CA ILE A 174 -6.35 0.92 19.30
C ILE A 174 -4.86 0.56 19.11
N VAL A 175 -4.25 -0.10 20.10
CA VAL A 175 -2.90 -0.71 20.01
C VAL A 175 -2.90 -2.07 20.72
N THR A 176 -2.26 -3.06 20.10
CA THR A 176 -2.12 -4.44 20.61
C THR A 176 -0.83 -4.64 21.39
N THR A 177 -0.88 -5.42 22.48
CA THR A 177 0.29 -5.74 23.31
C THR A 177 0.97 -7.05 22.88
N ARG A 178 2.27 -7.20 23.20
CA ARG A 178 2.91 -8.51 23.34
C ARG A 178 4.06 -8.44 24.36
N SER A 179 4.00 -9.29 25.38
CA SER A 179 5.03 -9.44 26.41
C SER A 179 5.77 -10.77 26.25
N PRO A 180 7.09 -10.85 26.52
CA PRO A 180 7.83 -12.10 26.49
C PRO A 180 7.83 -12.82 27.85
N SER A 181 7.91 -14.15 27.81
CA SER A 181 8.11 -15.02 28.98
C SER A 181 9.40 -15.82 28.84
N TYR A 182 10.19 -15.87 29.91
CA TYR A 182 11.42 -16.67 30.04
C TYR A 182 11.09 -18.09 30.52
N SER A 183 11.91 -19.10 30.18
CA SER A 183 12.89 -19.67 31.12
C SER A 183 13.59 -20.96 30.62
N HIS A 184 14.92 -21.00 30.82
CA HIS A 184 15.74 -22.09 31.38
C HIS A 184 15.74 -23.48 30.68
N ARG A 185 16.88 -23.91 30.10
CA ARG A 185 18.07 -24.57 30.72
C ARG A 185 17.86 -26.09 30.94
N ASP A 186 18.86 -26.97 30.84
CA ASP A 186 20.32 -26.79 30.96
C ASP A 186 21.15 -27.78 30.11
N LEU A 187 22.47 -27.53 30.03
CA LEU A 187 23.59 -28.44 29.70
C LEU A 187 23.73 -29.08 28.28
N ASP A 188 24.77 -28.62 27.56
CA ASP A 188 25.46 -29.39 26.53
C ASP A 188 26.29 -30.55 27.12
N THR A 189 26.46 -31.63 26.36
CA THR A 189 27.69 -32.43 26.36
C THR A 189 28.09 -32.72 24.91
N SER A 190 29.36 -32.48 24.58
CA SER A 190 29.89 -32.61 23.22
C SER A 190 30.25 -34.06 22.85
N PHE A 191 30.35 -34.29 21.54
CA PHE A 191 31.16 -35.29 20.82
C PHE A 191 32.28 -35.97 21.66
N ASP A 192 32.59 -37.25 21.47
CA ASP A 192 32.93 -37.77 20.12
C ASP A 192 32.80 -39.31 19.92
N MET A 193 32.83 -39.70 18.64
CA MET A 193 33.43 -40.91 18.04
C MET A 193 33.34 -42.28 18.77
N LEU A 194 32.60 -43.21 18.16
CA LEU A 194 33.09 -44.57 17.86
C LEU A 194 32.52 -45.09 16.53
N SER A 195 33.28 -45.97 15.86
CA SER A 195 32.95 -46.67 14.62
C SER A 195 33.24 -48.16 14.80
N LEU A 196 32.46 -49.04 14.15
CA LEU A 196 32.89 -50.36 13.60
C LEU A 196 31.72 -51.07 12.88
N ASP A 197 32.04 -51.64 11.72
CA ASP A 197 31.54 -52.87 11.02
C ASP A 197 30.09 -53.34 11.24
N ASP A 198 29.24 -53.37 10.21
CA ASP A 198 29.12 -54.41 9.15
C ASP A 198 28.73 -55.82 9.61
N VAL A 199 27.48 -56.20 9.32
CA VAL A 199 27.13 -57.53 8.81
C VAL A 199 26.11 -57.36 7.68
N SER A 200 26.34 -58.06 6.57
CA SER A 200 25.55 -58.00 5.33
C SER A 200 24.43 -59.06 5.22
N GLU A 201 23.76 -59.09 4.05
CA GLU A 201 22.88 -60.15 3.48
C GLU A 201 21.35 -59.89 3.64
N ARG A 202 20.64 -59.48 2.56
CA ARG A 202 20.00 -60.30 1.47
C ARG A 202 18.59 -60.82 1.84
N SER A 203 17.62 -60.99 0.94
CA SER A 203 17.36 -60.52 -0.44
C SER A 203 15.86 -60.83 -0.74
N LEU A 204 15.11 -60.18 -1.65
CA LEU A 204 15.12 -60.39 -3.11
C LEU A 204 14.17 -59.40 -3.83
N THR A 205 14.59 -58.93 -5.01
CA THR A 205 13.85 -58.61 -6.28
C THR A 205 12.34 -58.27 -6.25
N SER A 206 11.82 -57.35 -7.07
CA SER A 206 12.12 -57.22 -8.51
C SER A 206 11.62 -55.91 -9.19
N SER A 207 12.44 -55.34 -10.11
CA SER A 207 12.04 -54.77 -11.43
C SER A 207 11.06 -53.56 -11.52
N GLN A 208 11.27 -52.48 -12.32
CA GLN A 208 12.34 -52.05 -13.25
C GLN A 208 12.49 -50.51 -13.33
N ILE A 209 13.69 -50.04 -13.74
CA ILE A 209 14.04 -48.94 -14.70
C ILE A 209 13.05 -47.73 -14.84
N GLY A 210 13.44 -46.44 -14.77
CA GLY A 210 14.71 -45.79 -14.40
C GLY A 210 15.43 -44.98 -15.52
N ARG A 211 15.41 -43.62 -15.46
CA ARG A 211 16.45 -42.69 -15.97
C ARG A 211 16.17 -41.21 -15.63
N PRO A 212 17.15 -40.40 -15.19
CA PRO A 212 17.04 -38.94 -15.05
C PRO A 212 17.57 -38.16 -16.28
N PHE A 213 17.24 -36.87 -16.38
CA PHE A 213 17.74 -35.95 -17.43
C PHE A 213 18.98 -35.13 -16.99
N PRO A 214 19.80 -34.61 -17.93
CA PRO A 214 21.13 -34.03 -17.64
C PRO A 214 21.13 -32.49 -17.44
N PRO A 215 22.27 -31.88 -17.02
CA PRO A 215 22.41 -30.44 -16.75
C PRO A 215 23.09 -29.63 -17.89
N PHE A 216 23.36 -28.34 -17.62
CA PHE A 216 24.19 -27.37 -18.39
C PHE A 216 23.53 -26.72 -19.63
N PRO A 217 24.05 -25.60 -20.20
CA PRO A 217 25.28 -24.84 -19.86
C PRO A 217 25.07 -23.31 -19.65
N THR A 218 26.19 -22.57 -19.56
CA THR A 218 26.26 -21.10 -19.35
C THR A 218 26.87 -20.36 -20.56
N THR A 219 26.53 -19.07 -20.70
CA THR A 219 27.19 -17.99 -21.48
C THR A 219 26.77 -17.65 -22.93
N ALA A 220 26.74 -16.32 -23.18
CA ALA A 220 27.06 -15.57 -24.42
C ALA A 220 26.16 -15.60 -25.69
N SER A 221 25.31 -14.57 -25.79
CA SER A 221 25.19 -13.61 -26.93
C SER A 221 25.27 -14.06 -28.40
N ARG A 222 24.15 -13.90 -29.15
CA ARG A 222 24.05 -12.97 -30.31
C ARG A 222 22.63 -12.84 -30.90
N MET A 223 22.40 -11.78 -31.68
CA MET A 223 21.18 -11.52 -32.47
C MET A 223 21.37 -11.95 -33.94
N SER A 224 20.33 -12.48 -34.59
CA SER A 224 20.16 -12.60 -36.07
C SER A 224 18.69 -13.01 -36.34
N THR A 225 17.83 -12.13 -36.86
CA THR A 225 17.46 -11.96 -38.29
C THR A 225 16.76 -13.17 -38.93
N ALA A 226 15.52 -12.97 -39.40
CA ALA A 226 14.71 -13.97 -40.10
C ALA A 226 15.15 -14.17 -41.57
N PRO A 227 14.89 -15.35 -42.17
CA PRO A 227 15.24 -15.65 -43.56
C PRO A 227 14.22 -15.09 -44.55
N SER A 228 14.69 -14.72 -45.75
CA SER A 228 13.86 -14.43 -46.93
C SER A 228 13.62 -15.70 -47.76
N ALA A 229 12.51 -15.76 -48.49
CA ALA A 229 12.25 -16.77 -49.51
C ALA A 229 11.61 -16.11 -50.73
N ASP A 230 12.09 -16.42 -51.93
CA ASP A 230 11.70 -15.78 -53.19
C ASP A 230 11.65 -16.85 -54.30
N SER A 231 10.47 -17.03 -54.91
CA SER A 231 10.22 -17.91 -56.08
C SER A 231 8.80 -17.68 -56.62
N LEU A 232 8.70 -17.39 -57.92
CA LEU A 232 7.44 -17.11 -58.63
C LEU A 232 6.83 -18.41 -59.22
N PRO A 233 5.55 -18.38 -59.66
CA PRO A 233 5.30 -17.97 -61.05
C PRO A 233 4.15 -16.96 -61.21
N THR A 234 4.15 -16.28 -62.37
CA THR A 234 3.21 -15.21 -62.72
C THR A 234 1.84 -15.70 -63.17
N ARG A 235 0.79 -14.95 -62.81
CA ARG A 235 -0.49 -14.95 -63.57
C ARG A 235 -1.05 -13.55 -63.66
N SER A 236 -1.45 -13.13 -64.86
CA SER A 236 -1.95 -11.79 -65.14
C SER A 236 -3.47 -11.69 -64.93
N SER A 237 -3.90 -10.76 -64.08
CA SER A 237 -5.28 -10.27 -64.04
C SER A 237 -5.29 -8.80 -63.63
N ARG A 238 -5.76 -7.92 -64.53
CA ARG A 238 -6.01 -6.51 -64.21
C ARG A 238 -7.25 -6.41 -63.32
N SER A 239 -7.10 -5.93 -62.10
CA SER A 239 -8.20 -5.43 -61.27
C SER A 239 -7.78 -4.09 -60.66
N SER A 240 -8.67 -3.10 -60.74
CA SER A 240 -8.43 -1.73 -60.27
C SER A 240 -8.18 -1.66 -58.77
N SER A 241 -7.17 -0.88 -58.35
CA SER A 241 -6.96 -0.52 -56.95
C SER A 241 -8.19 0.17 -56.35
N PRO A 242 -8.65 -0.20 -55.14
CA PRO A 242 -9.62 0.61 -54.41
C PRO A 242 -9.05 2.01 -54.11
N PRO A 243 -9.87 3.07 -54.10
CA PRO A 243 -9.42 4.39 -53.70
C PRO A 243 -9.08 4.42 -52.21
N GLN A 244 -7.94 5.02 -51.84
CA GLN A 244 -7.62 5.32 -50.45
C GLN A 244 -8.71 6.22 -49.86
N GLN A 245 -9.49 5.69 -48.91
CA GLN A 245 -10.44 6.50 -48.16
C GLN A 245 -9.69 7.52 -47.30
N LYS A 246 -9.76 8.80 -47.68
CA LYS A 246 -9.27 9.90 -46.84
C LYS A 246 -10.12 9.94 -45.58
N ARG A 247 -9.52 9.58 -44.44
CA ARG A 247 -10.17 9.64 -43.13
C ARG A 247 -10.56 11.11 -42.85
N GLY A 248 -11.76 11.33 -42.30
CA GLY A 248 -12.24 12.67 -41.99
C GLY A 248 -11.47 13.28 -40.80
N PRO A 249 -11.18 14.59 -40.80
CA PRO A 249 -10.40 15.21 -39.73
C PRO A 249 -11.13 15.17 -38.39
N PHE A 250 -10.38 14.96 -37.30
CA PHE A 250 -10.93 14.89 -35.95
C PHE A 250 -11.35 16.30 -35.47
N THR A 251 -12.65 16.50 -35.22
CA THR A 251 -13.21 17.82 -34.88
C THR A 251 -13.34 18.04 -33.38
N PHE A 252 -12.41 18.78 -32.79
CA PHE A 252 -12.62 19.39 -31.46
C PHE A 252 -13.67 20.51 -31.57
N SER A 253 -14.91 20.22 -31.16
CA SER A 253 -15.99 21.21 -31.13
C SER A 253 -15.99 21.98 -29.81
N THR A 254 -15.24 23.08 -29.73
CA THR A 254 -15.37 24.05 -28.64
C THR A 254 -16.62 24.91 -28.85
N ASN A 255 -17.50 24.99 -27.85
CA ASN A 255 -18.76 25.73 -27.93
C ASN A 255 -18.57 27.26 -27.76
N THR A 256 -17.71 27.86 -28.57
CA THR A 256 -17.48 29.32 -28.66
C THR A 256 -17.42 29.73 -30.13
N GLY A 257 -18.16 30.78 -30.51
CA GLY A 257 -18.49 31.12 -31.90
C GLY A 257 -17.36 31.75 -32.73
N THR A 258 -16.16 31.17 -32.76
CA THR A 258 -15.04 31.66 -33.60
C THR A 258 -14.53 30.58 -34.55
N LYS A 259 -14.44 30.92 -35.85
CA LYS A 259 -13.96 30.00 -36.90
C LYS A 259 -12.42 29.88 -36.87
N THR A 260 -11.89 29.08 -35.94
CA THR A 260 -10.51 28.59 -36.01
C THR A 260 -10.40 27.45 -37.03
N LYS A 261 -9.24 27.31 -37.69
CA LYS A 261 -9.00 26.18 -38.61
C LYS A 261 -8.77 24.91 -37.78
N SER A 262 -9.30 23.78 -38.26
CA SER A 262 -9.17 22.47 -37.60
C SER A 262 -7.72 22.09 -37.28
N PRO A 263 -7.43 21.47 -36.13
CA PRO A 263 -6.15 20.82 -35.87
C PRO A 263 -6.05 19.54 -36.71
N GLY A 264 -5.68 19.70 -37.99
CA GLY A 264 -5.58 18.60 -38.95
C GLY A 264 -4.25 17.86 -38.85
N GLY A 265 -4.30 16.62 -38.38
CA GLY A 265 -3.21 15.64 -38.43
C GLY A 265 -1.92 16.00 -37.70
N TRP A 266 -0.90 15.17 -37.93
CA TRP A 266 0.47 15.35 -37.43
C TRP A 266 0.98 16.77 -37.72
N ALA A 267 1.44 17.46 -36.68
CA ALA A 267 1.92 18.82 -36.76
C ALA A 267 3.39 18.91 -36.31
N LYS A 268 4.22 19.55 -37.13
CA LYS A 268 5.65 19.76 -36.86
C LYS A 268 5.93 20.82 -35.79
N ASP A 269 5.12 21.87 -35.77
CA ASP A 269 5.35 23.08 -34.98
C ASP A 269 4.29 23.20 -33.86
N ALA A 270 4.70 23.72 -32.71
CA ALA A 270 3.87 23.76 -31.51
C ALA A 270 2.60 24.61 -31.72
N PRO A 271 1.45 24.21 -31.14
CA PRO A 271 0.20 24.94 -31.30
C PRO A 271 0.31 26.34 -30.64
N LYS A 272 -0.27 27.35 -31.30
CA LYS A 272 -0.17 28.76 -30.85
C LYS A 272 -1.02 29.07 -29.60
N ALA A 273 -1.95 28.18 -29.28
CA ALA A 273 -2.81 28.16 -28.10
C ALA A 273 -3.15 26.70 -27.80
N PRO A 274 -3.55 26.33 -26.56
CA PRO A 274 -3.88 24.95 -26.22
C PRO A 274 -5.01 24.39 -27.08
N LEU A 275 -4.99 23.08 -27.33
CA LEU A 275 -6.04 22.40 -28.10
C LEU A 275 -7.32 22.24 -27.29
N THR A 276 -7.21 22.01 -25.98
CA THR A 276 -8.37 21.84 -25.08
C THR A 276 -8.98 23.15 -24.62
N ALA A 277 -8.15 24.17 -24.38
CA ALA A 277 -8.59 25.47 -23.87
C ALA A 277 -7.80 26.64 -24.51
N PRO A 278 -8.14 27.09 -25.74
CA PRO A 278 -7.40 28.11 -26.49
C PRO A 278 -7.21 29.45 -25.74
N ASP A 279 -8.23 29.85 -24.97
CA ASP A 279 -8.25 31.09 -24.20
C ASP A 279 -7.46 31.01 -22.88
N ASN A 280 -7.13 29.81 -22.40
CA ASN A 280 -6.40 29.60 -21.15
C ASN A 280 -4.93 30.06 -21.31
N LYS A 281 -4.66 31.29 -20.86
CA LYS A 281 -3.34 31.93 -20.92
C LYS A 281 -2.28 31.22 -20.08
N ALA A 282 -2.67 30.55 -18.99
CA ALA A 282 -1.74 29.81 -18.14
C ALA A 282 -1.27 28.52 -18.82
N LEU A 283 -2.20 27.76 -19.40
CA LEU A 283 -1.94 26.50 -20.09
C LEU A 283 -1.05 26.67 -21.34
N ARG A 284 -1.00 27.85 -21.99
CA ARG A 284 -0.14 28.13 -23.16
C ARG A 284 1.33 27.73 -22.99
N LYS A 285 1.92 28.03 -21.82
CA LYS A 285 3.34 27.70 -21.56
C LYS A 285 3.56 26.19 -21.47
N GLU A 286 2.62 25.51 -20.83
CA GLU A 286 2.65 24.07 -20.58
C GLU A 286 2.32 23.27 -21.85
N SER A 287 1.29 23.67 -22.59
CA SER A 287 0.95 23.16 -23.93
C SER A 287 2.17 23.17 -24.87
N ALA A 288 2.91 24.27 -24.89
CA ALA A 288 4.14 24.41 -25.67
C ALA A 288 5.38 23.70 -25.05
N ALA A 289 5.28 23.12 -23.85
CA ALA A 289 6.29 22.27 -23.23
C ALA A 289 5.98 20.78 -23.45
N ILE A 290 4.73 20.38 -23.18
CA ILE A 290 4.10 19.09 -23.51
C ILE A 290 4.38 18.72 -24.98
N PHE A 291 4.11 19.63 -25.92
CA PHE A 291 4.38 19.42 -27.35
C PHE A 291 5.85 19.08 -27.62
N LYS A 292 6.78 19.75 -26.93
CA LYS A 292 8.22 19.54 -27.08
C LYS A 292 8.66 18.20 -26.49
N LEU A 293 8.00 17.71 -25.43
CA LEU A 293 8.25 16.37 -24.87
C LEU A 293 7.74 15.29 -25.82
N ILE A 294 6.49 15.41 -26.30
CA ILE A 294 5.86 14.49 -27.27
C ILE A 294 6.72 14.35 -28.52
N GLN A 295 7.02 15.46 -29.21
CA GLN A 295 7.87 15.47 -30.41
C GLN A 295 9.29 14.93 -30.16
N SER A 296 9.85 15.10 -28.95
CA SER A 296 11.18 14.57 -28.61
C SER A 296 11.16 13.05 -28.39
N TYR A 297 10.08 12.53 -27.79
CA TYR A 297 9.90 11.10 -27.58
C TYR A 297 9.61 10.38 -28.89
N MET A 298 8.77 10.99 -29.74
CA MET A 298 8.41 10.53 -31.09
C MET A 298 9.56 10.63 -32.11
N GLY A 299 10.75 11.09 -31.73
CA GLY A 299 11.94 11.17 -32.59
C GLY A 299 11.92 12.31 -33.62
N ASP A 300 10.76 12.94 -33.83
CA ASP A 300 10.58 14.10 -34.71
C ASP A 300 11.41 15.32 -34.30
N LYS A 301 11.82 15.39 -33.02
CA LYS A 301 12.71 16.42 -32.48
C LYS A 301 13.91 15.82 -31.74
N LYS A 302 15.11 16.34 -32.03
CA LYS A 302 16.35 15.96 -31.30
C LYS A 302 16.28 16.37 -29.83
N SER A 303 16.65 15.44 -28.94
CA SER A 303 16.79 15.62 -27.49
C SER A 303 18.10 15.02 -26.98
N LYS A 304 18.51 15.39 -25.76
CA LYS A 304 19.62 14.75 -25.01
C LYS A 304 19.14 13.75 -23.96
N LEU A 305 17.84 13.74 -23.66
CA LEU A 305 17.21 12.83 -22.69
C LEU A 305 16.85 11.51 -23.37
N SER A 306 16.87 10.40 -22.62
CA SER A 306 16.35 9.12 -23.10
C SER A 306 14.82 9.15 -23.22
N PRO A 307 14.21 8.25 -24.02
CA PRO A 307 12.74 8.16 -24.13
C PRO A 307 12.07 8.01 -22.75
N ASP A 308 12.62 7.16 -21.90
CA ASP A 308 12.10 6.87 -20.55
C ASP A 308 12.07 8.12 -19.67
N GLN A 309 13.09 8.98 -19.76
CA GLN A 309 13.14 10.27 -19.06
C GLN A 309 12.16 11.29 -19.65
N LEU A 310 11.98 11.30 -20.97
CA LEU A 310 11.01 12.18 -21.65
C LEU A 310 9.55 11.81 -21.29
N ALA A 311 9.24 10.51 -21.23
CA ALA A 311 7.94 10.02 -20.79
C ALA A 311 7.71 10.30 -19.30
N LEU A 312 8.73 10.11 -18.45
CA LEU A 312 8.66 10.47 -17.03
C LEU A 312 8.35 11.96 -16.84
N SER A 313 9.10 12.86 -17.51
CA SER A 313 8.84 14.30 -17.45
C SER A 313 7.43 14.69 -17.94
N LEU A 314 6.89 13.99 -18.95
CA LEU A 314 5.51 14.22 -19.40
C LEU A 314 4.49 13.78 -18.34
N CYS A 315 4.68 12.61 -17.72
CA CYS A 315 3.83 12.11 -16.65
C CYS A 315 3.89 13.01 -15.40
N GLU A 316 5.08 13.49 -15.02
CA GLU A 316 5.26 14.44 -13.91
C GLU A 316 4.61 15.81 -14.21
N THR A 317 4.63 16.27 -15.46
CA THR A 317 3.99 17.54 -15.89
C THR A 317 2.45 17.47 -15.81
N THR A 318 1.87 16.27 -15.95
CA THR A 318 0.42 16.03 -16.09
C THR A 318 -0.23 15.42 -14.85
N THR A 319 0.54 14.74 -13.99
CA THR A 319 0.06 14.16 -12.72
C THR A 319 -0.58 15.22 -11.82
N GLY A 320 -1.81 14.98 -11.39
CA GLY A 320 -2.59 15.92 -10.56
C GLY A 320 -3.09 17.18 -11.30
N ARG A 321 -2.82 17.34 -12.60
CA ARG A 321 -3.13 18.54 -13.38
C ARG A 321 -4.01 18.20 -14.59
N LYS A 322 -5.32 18.03 -14.37
CA LYS A 322 -6.29 17.59 -15.40
C LYS A 322 -6.18 18.37 -16.72
N GLU A 323 -6.11 19.71 -16.68
CA GLU A 323 -5.95 20.54 -17.89
C GLU A 323 -4.69 20.16 -18.72
N CYS A 324 -3.60 19.80 -18.05
CA CYS A 324 -2.34 19.40 -18.69
C CYS A 324 -2.40 17.96 -19.19
N ALA A 325 -3.06 17.05 -18.46
CA ALA A 325 -3.30 15.68 -18.90
C ALA A 325 -4.16 15.64 -20.18
N ASP A 326 -5.28 16.37 -20.17
CA ASP A 326 -6.21 16.46 -21.30
C ASP A 326 -5.54 17.13 -22.51
N GLU A 327 -4.74 18.19 -22.31
CA GLU A 327 -3.94 18.82 -23.38
C GLU A 327 -2.88 17.86 -23.95
N ALA A 328 -2.22 17.05 -23.12
CA ALA A 328 -1.26 16.05 -23.59
C ALA A 328 -1.93 14.94 -24.41
N ILE A 329 -3.11 14.47 -23.98
CA ILE A 329 -3.90 13.48 -24.72
C ILE A 329 -4.42 14.05 -26.05
N ALA A 330 -4.95 15.28 -26.05
CA ALA A 330 -5.39 15.96 -27.27
C ALA A 330 -4.24 16.17 -28.27
N GLN A 331 -3.05 16.54 -27.79
CA GLN A 331 -1.85 16.64 -28.63
C GLN A 331 -1.39 15.28 -29.15
N LEU A 332 -1.41 14.22 -28.34
CA LEU A 332 -1.10 12.87 -28.80
C LEU A 332 -2.07 12.40 -29.88
N MET A 333 -3.39 12.56 -29.68
CA MET A 333 -4.41 12.26 -30.70
C MET A 333 -4.16 13.02 -32.01
N GLN A 334 -3.77 14.30 -31.95
CA GLN A 334 -3.36 15.06 -33.13
C GLN A 334 -2.11 14.44 -33.79
N GLN A 335 -1.07 14.14 -33.03
CA GLN A 335 0.22 13.63 -33.53
C GLN A 335 0.15 12.18 -34.05
N LEU A 336 -0.91 11.45 -33.71
CA LEU A 336 -1.23 10.11 -34.24
C LEU A 336 -2.11 10.16 -35.50
N THR A 337 -2.92 11.22 -35.67
CA THR A 337 -3.79 11.39 -36.83
C THR A 337 -2.96 11.69 -38.09
N ASP A 338 -3.18 10.93 -39.17
CA ASP A 338 -2.51 11.07 -40.48
C ASP A 338 -0.96 11.07 -40.44
N ASN A 339 -0.35 10.48 -39.41
CA ASN A 339 1.11 10.44 -39.26
C ASN A 339 1.74 9.33 -40.12
N LEU A 340 2.31 9.72 -41.27
CA LEU A 340 2.93 8.81 -42.25
C LEU A 340 4.33 8.29 -41.86
N LYS A 341 4.82 8.55 -40.64
CA LYS A 341 6.16 8.13 -40.19
C LYS A 341 6.05 6.98 -39.19
N SER A 342 6.27 5.74 -39.64
CA SER A 342 6.05 4.53 -38.83
C SER A 342 6.74 4.54 -37.45
N ASP A 343 8.00 4.96 -37.35
CA ASP A 343 8.71 5.05 -36.04
C ASP A 343 8.09 6.12 -35.12
N SER A 344 7.75 7.29 -35.65
CA SER A 344 7.08 8.37 -34.90
C SER A 344 5.68 7.94 -34.45
N LEU A 345 4.88 7.36 -35.36
CA LEU A 345 3.55 6.81 -35.08
C LEU A 345 3.61 5.75 -33.97
N ARG A 346 4.52 4.76 -34.10
CA ARG A 346 4.75 3.71 -33.10
C ARG A 346 5.10 4.30 -31.72
N ARG A 347 5.98 5.30 -31.68
CA ARG A 347 6.37 6.00 -30.43
C ARG A 347 5.24 6.83 -29.84
N GLY A 348 4.41 7.47 -30.67
CA GLY A 348 3.26 8.23 -30.20
C GLY A 348 2.25 7.33 -29.49
N TRP A 349 2.01 6.14 -30.05
CA TRP A 349 1.14 5.12 -29.45
C TRP A 349 1.76 4.51 -28.18
N GLU A 350 3.07 4.23 -28.19
CA GLU A 350 3.83 3.79 -27.00
C GLU A 350 3.71 4.83 -25.86
N LEU A 351 3.83 6.13 -26.18
CA LEU A 351 3.71 7.23 -25.22
C LEU A 351 2.29 7.43 -24.68
N LEU A 352 1.26 7.30 -25.53
CA LEU A 352 -0.15 7.38 -25.13
C LEU A 352 -0.50 6.25 -24.15
N ALA A 353 -0.08 5.01 -24.46
CA ALA A 353 -0.27 3.88 -23.56
C ALA A 353 0.45 4.09 -22.22
N ILE A 354 1.68 4.63 -22.22
CA ILE A 354 2.42 4.93 -20.99
C ILE A 354 1.71 5.99 -20.15
N LEU A 355 1.25 7.08 -20.77
CA LEU A 355 0.56 8.18 -20.09
C LEU A 355 -0.72 7.69 -19.38
N LEU A 356 -1.55 6.89 -20.08
CA LEU A 356 -2.81 6.35 -19.56
C LEU A 356 -2.63 5.32 -18.43
N ALA A 357 -1.43 4.78 -18.21
CA ALA A 357 -1.14 3.91 -17.07
C ALA A 357 -0.78 4.68 -15.78
N LEU A 358 -0.58 6.01 -15.87
CA LEU A 358 -0.13 6.85 -14.76
C LEU A 358 -1.03 8.06 -14.51
N VAL A 359 -1.81 8.48 -15.50
CA VAL A 359 -2.58 9.73 -15.49
C VAL A 359 -3.97 9.49 -16.06
N ALA A 360 -5.00 9.74 -15.25
CA ALA A 360 -6.39 9.68 -15.68
C ALA A 360 -6.83 11.01 -16.34
N PRO A 361 -7.49 10.97 -17.52
CA PRO A 361 -8.11 12.14 -18.15
C PRO A 361 -9.33 12.68 -17.36
N SER A 362 -9.87 13.82 -17.78
CA SER A 362 -11.27 14.17 -17.46
C SER A 362 -12.26 13.27 -18.21
N THR A 363 -13.50 13.16 -17.73
CA THR A 363 -14.56 12.37 -18.37
C THR A 363 -14.79 12.80 -19.82
N GLU A 364 -14.89 14.10 -20.07
CA GLU A 364 -15.09 14.65 -21.43
C GLU A 364 -13.92 14.35 -22.39
N MET A 365 -12.70 14.17 -21.86
CA MET A 365 -11.56 13.71 -22.65
C MET A 365 -11.54 12.18 -22.79
N ALA A 366 -11.96 11.43 -21.78
CA ALA A 366 -12.11 9.98 -21.83
C ALA A 366 -13.10 9.56 -22.94
N ASP A 367 -14.26 10.21 -23.03
CA ASP A 367 -15.28 9.94 -24.06
C ASP A 367 -14.72 10.17 -25.48
N LYS A 368 -14.01 11.29 -25.68
CA LYS A 368 -13.36 11.63 -26.96
C LYS A 368 -12.22 10.67 -27.32
N LEU A 369 -11.49 10.20 -26.31
CA LEU A 369 -10.40 9.26 -26.47
C LEU A 369 -10.92 7.85 -26.80
N SER A 370 -11.96 7.36 -26.11
CA SER A 370 -12.63 6.08 -26.40
C SER A 370 -13.03 6.01 -27.89
N VAL A 371 -13.76 7.00 -28.39
CA VAL A 371 -14.17 7.13 -29.81
C VAL A 371 -12.98 7.29 -30.78
N PHE A 372 -11.80 7.71 -30.30
CA PHE A 372 -10.57 7.72 -31.10
C PHE A 372 -9.88 6.34 -31.11
N LEU A 373 -9.88 5.62 -30.00
CA LEU A 373 -9.30 4.28 -29.87
C LEU A 373 -10.09 3.25 -30.67
N ASP A 374 -11.42 3.31 -30.65
CA ASP A 374 -12.31 2.43 -31.43
C ASP A 374 -12.11 2.52 -32.95
N ARG A 375 -11.62 3.68 -33.43
CA ARG A 375 -11.29 3.90 -34.85
C ARG A 375 -9.92 3.35 -35.25
N HIS A 376 -9.17 2.84 -34.28
CA HIS A 376 -7.80 2.37 -34.42
C HIS A 376 -7.59 0.96 -33.83
N SER A 377 -8.64 0.30 -33.33
CA SER A 377 -8.62 -1.06 -32.80
C SER A 377 -8.76 -2.16 -33.88
N ASP A 378 -9.18 -1.84 -35.10
CA ASP A 378 -9.29 -2.81 -36.19
C ASP A 378 -7.90 -3.23 -36.71
N SER A 379 -7.50 -4.46 -36.38
CA SER A 379 -6.24 -5.09 -36.81
C SER A 379 -6.13 -5.29 -38.33
N LEU A 380 -7.23 -5.20 -39.10
CA LEU A 380 -7.18 -5.21 -40.56
C LEU A 380 -6.66 -3.88 -41.15
N LEU A 381 -6.52 -2.85 -40.31
CA LEU A 381 -6.00 -1.52 -40.69
C LEU A 381 -4.54 -1.30 -40.25
N ASP A 382 -3.89 -2.30 -39.66
CA ASP A 382 -2.49 -2.25 -39.23
C ASP A 382 -1.52 -2.23 -40.43
N SER A 383 -0.35 -1.61 -40.22
CA SER A 383 0.75 -1.67 -41.19
C SER A 383 1.80 -2.70 -40.72
N PRO A 384 2.57 -3.32 -41.63
CA PRO A 384 3.59 -4.29 -41.25
C PRO A 384 4.71 -3.68 -40.39
N GLU A 385 4.85 -2.36 -40.36
CA GLU A 385 5.77 -1.63 -39.47
C GLU A 385 5.15 -1.27 -38.11
N VAL A 386 3.82 -1.13 -38.00
CA VAL A 386 3.13 -0.70 -36.78
C VAL A 386 1.78 -1.42 -36.62
N ALA A 387 1.73 -2.34 -35.65
CA ALA A 387 0.48 -2.92 -35.16
C ALA A 387 -0.25 -1.91 -34.24
N VAL A 388 -0.98 -0.97 -34.85
CA VAL A 388 -1.72 0.10 -34.17
C VAL A 388 -2.85 -0.48 -33.30
N SER A 389 -3.52 -1.54 -33.75
CA SER A 389 -4.62 -2.16 -33.01
C SER A 389 -4.21 -2.60 -31.60
N ASN A 390 -3.02 -3.16 -31.44
CA ASN A 390 -2.54 -3.62 -30.14
C ASN A 390 -2.32 -2.45 -29.17
N PHE A 391 -1.78 -1.33 -29.64
CA PHE A 391 -1.68 -0.13 -28.82
C PHE A 391 -3.06 0.46 -28.50
N ALA A 392 -4.00 0.50 -29.47
CA ALA A 392 -5.33 1.05 -29.27
C ALA A 392 -6.14 0.26 -28.22
N HIS A 393 -6.19 -1.08 -28.34
CA HIS A 393 -6.79 -1.96 -27.33
C HIS A 393 -6.15 -1.78 -25.94
N GLN A 394 -4.82 -1.70 -25.87
CA GLN A 394 -4.13 -1.54 -24.60
C GLN A 394 -4.34 -0.15 -23.98
N CYS A 395 -4.52 0.90 -24.79
CA CYS A 395 -4.96 2.21 -24.31
C CYS A 395 -6.40 2.15 -23.77
N HIS A 396 -7.31 1.43 -24.42
CA HIS A 396 -8.71 1.28 -23.98
C HIS A 396 -8.76 0.60 -22.60
N LYS A 397 -8.09 -0.55 -22.45
CA LYS A 397 -7.96 -1.27 -21.18
C LYS A 397 -7.35 -0.43 -20.04
N ARG A 398 -6.49 0.54 -20.36
CA ARG A 398 -5.89 1.46 -19.36
C ARG A 398 -6.83 2.60 -19.00
N LEU A 399 -7.57 3.12 -19.98
CA LEU A 399 -8.61 4.14 -19.80
C LEU A 399 -9.74 3.63 -18.88
N GLU A 400 -10.24 2.42 -19.14
CA GLU A 400 -11.31 1.79 -18.34
C GLU A 400 -10.88 1.54 -16.88
N LYS A 401 -9.64 1.08 -16.66
CA LYS A 401 -9.13 0.78 -15.31
C LYS A 401 -8.95 2.05 -14.45
N ASN A 402 -8.84 3.24 -15.06
CA ASN A 402 -8.92 4.57 -14.42
C ASN A 402 -8.14 4.73 -13.10
N GLN A 403 -6.84 4.38 -13.10
CA GLN A 403 -6.00 4.40 -11.88
C GLN A 403 -4.87 5.43 -11.92
N PRO A 404 -4.92 6.46 -11.06
CA PRO A 404 -3.76 7.22 -10.63
C PRO A 404 -3.56 7.10 -9.10
N LYS A 405 -2.76 6.13 -8.64
CA LYS A 405 -2.49 5.91 -7.19
C LYS A 405 -1.03 6.11 -6.77
N PHE A 406 -0.11 6.30 -7.72
CA PHE A 406 1.33 6.41 -7.44
C PHE A 406 1.96 7.61 -8.17
N LYS A 407 2.96 8.24 -7.53
CA LYS A 407 3.78 9.26 -8.19
C LYS A 407 4.56 8.60 -9.34
N PRO A 408 4.66 9.21 -10.54
CA PRO A 408 5.49 8.70 -11.62
C PRO A 408 6.94 8.45 -11.17
N THR A 409 7.52 7.35 -11.64
CA THR A 409 8.94 7.00 -11.48
C THR A 409 9.47 6.39 -12.77
N LEU A 410 10.80 6.38 -12.93
CA LEU A 410 11.43 5.79 -14.11
C LEU A 410 11.11 4.28 -14.24
N ALA A 411 11.05 3.57 -13.11
CA ALA A 411 10.67 2.16 -13.05
C ALA A 411 9.24 1.95 -13.56
N LEU A 412 8.26 2.72 -13.06
CA LEU A 412 6.87 2.64 -13.52
C LEU A 412 6.71 2.95 -15.02
N VAL A 413 7.50 3.87 -15.57
CA VAL A 413 7.52 4.17 -17.02
C VAL A 413 8.06 2.97 -17.82
N GLN A 414 9.09 2.30 -17.33
CA GLN A 414 9.70 1.12 -17.96
C GLN A 414 8.79 -0.11 -17.88
N GLU A 415 8.22 -0.38 -16.70
CA GLU A 415 7.19 -1.39 -16.41
C GLU A 415 5.98 -1.18 -17.33
N SER A 416 5.44 0.04 -17.36
CA SER A 416 4.30 0.43 -18.22
C SER A 416 4.55 0.20 -19.71
N ARG A 417 5.77 0.42 -20.21
CA ARG A 417 6.14 0.11 -21.61
C ARG A 417 6.18 -1.39 -21.89
N VAL A 418 6.78 -2.18 -21.00
CA VAL A 418 6.85 -3.65 -21.17
C VAL A 418 5.44 -4.24 -21.19
N HIS A 419 4.56 -3.73 -20.33
CA HIS A 419 3.14 -4.08 -20.26
C HIS A 419 2.27 -3.53 -21.40
N ILE A 420 2.86 -3.05 -22.50
CA ILE A 420 2.14 -2.85 -23.77
C ILE A 420 2.02 -4.17 -24.54
N PHE A 421 3.02 -5.04 -24.43
CA PHE A 421 3.12 -6.30 -25.19
C PHE A 421 3.18 -7.55 -24.30
N ASN A 422 3.54 -7.40 -23.02
CA ASN A 422 3.55 -8.47 -22.03
C ASN A 422 2.74 -7.97 -20.82
N PRO A 423 1.40 -8.08 -20.82
CA PRO A 423 0.61 -7.57 -19.71
C PRO A 423 1.02 -8.25 -18.38
N PRO A 424 0.89 -7.56 -17.25
CA PRO A 424 1.46 -8.04 -16.00
C PRO A 424 0.73 -9.29 -15.49
N GLN A 425 1.45 -10.17 -14.82
CA GLN A 425 0.86 -11.29 -14.08
C GLN A 425 0.15 -10.80 -12.82
N PHE A 426 0.57 -9.65 -12.28
CA PHE A 426 -0.05 -8.95 -11.16
C PHE A 426 -0.99 -7.84 -11.65
N SER A 427 -2.17 -7.68 -11.04
CA SER A 427 -3.18 -6.65 -11.42
C SER A 427 -3.87 -6.81 -12.79
N ALA A 428 -3.64 -7.91 -13.51
CA ALA A 428 -4.57 -8.40 -14.52
C ALA A 428 -5.79 -9.08 -13.85
N ASN A 429 -6.93 -9.15 -14.52
CA ASN A 429 -8.04 -9.98 -14.05
C ASN A 429 -7.79 -11.47 -14.39
N LEU A 430 -8.56 -12.38 -13.80
CA LEU A 430 -8.32 -13.82 -13.96
C LEU A 430 -8.53 -14.29 -15.41
N GLU A 431 -9.50 -13.72 -16.14
CA GLU A 431 -9.77 -14.06 -17.55
C GLU A 431 -8.61 -13.60 -18.46
N GLU A 432 -8.12 -12.37 -18.28
CA GLU A 432 -6.94 -11.83 -18.97
C GLU A 432 -5.71 -12.75 -18.78
N LEU A 433 -5.50 -13.26 -17.56
CA LEU A 433 -4.39 -14.19 -17.27
C LEU A 433 -4.55 -15.54 -18.00
N MET A 434 -5.76 -16.09 -18.06
CA MET A 434 -6.03 -17.34 -18.76
C MET A 434 -5.85 -17.19 -20.28
N ASP A 435 -6.36 -16.11 -20.88
CA ASP A 435 -6.17 -15.79 -22.30
C ASP A 435 -4.68 -15.63 -22.64
N MET A 436 -3.95 -14.87 -21.82
CA MET A 436 -2.51 -14.64 -21.99
C MET A 436 -1.69 -15.92 -21.87
N GLN A 437 -2.07 -16.83 -20.97
CA GLN A 437 -1.32 -18.07 -20.76
C GLN A 437 -1.65 -19.15 -21.79
N ALA A 438 -2.82 -19.12 -22.42
CA ALA A 438 -3.27 -20.16 -23.36
C ALA A 438 -2.26 -20.42 -24.51
N ALA A 439 -1.55 -19.38 -24.96
CA ALA A 439 -0.51 -19.49 -25.98
C ALA A 439 0.79 -20.20 -25.52
N ARG A 440 1.00 -20.36 -24.21
CA ARG A 440 2.18 -21.02 -23.59
C ARG A 440 1.83 -22.32 -22.88
N TYR A 441 0.65 -22.37 -22.24
CA TYR A 441 0.18 -23.44 -21.38
C TYR A 441 -1.30 -23.78 -21.71
N PRO A 442 -1.61 -24.24 -22.94
CA PRO A 442 -2.99 -24.40 -23.42
C PRO A 442 -3.85 -25.44 -22.66
N HIS A 443 -3.23 -26.28 -21.83
CA HIS A 443 -3.90 -27.29 -21.02
C HIS A 443 -4.07 -26.89 -19.54
N LEU A 444 -3.40 -25.81 -19.10
CA LEU A 444 -3.41 -25.39 -17.70
C LEU A 444 -4.67 -24.58 -17.41
N GLN A 445 -5.54 -25.11 -16.55
CA GLN A 445 -6.84 -24.50 -16.18
C GLN A 445 -6.75 -23.55 -14.97
N LEU A 446 -5.58 -23.47 -14.33
CA LEU A 446 -5.24 -22.56 -13.24
C LEU A 446 -4.26 -21.48 -13.73
N PRO A 447 -4.25 -20.26 -13.17
CA PRO A 447 -3.24 -19.26 -13.50
C PRO A 447 -1.82 -19.77 -13.22
N TRP A 448 -0.94 -19.68 -14.22
CA TRP A 448 0.46 -20.12 -14.15
C TRP A 448 1.22 -19.47 -12.98
N ILE A 449 0.93 -18.19 -12.70
CA ILE A 449 1.50 -17.47 -11.56
C ILE A 449 1.09 -18.10 -10.22
N GLU A 450 -0.15 -18.55 -10.04
CA GLU A 450 -0.59 -19.22 -8.82
C GLU A 450 0.13 -20.56 -8.66
N THR A 451 0.07 -21.44 -9.66
CA THR A 451 0.68 -22.77 -9.58
C THR A 451 2.18 -22.68 -9.37
N THR A 452 2.87 -21.74 -10.03
CA THR A 452 4.30 -21.47 -9.83
C THR A 452 4.60 -20.97 -8.43
N LEU A 453 3.81 -20.05 -7.87
CA LEU A 453 4.03 -19.54 -6.51
C LEU A 453 3.77 -20.61 -5.45
N ILE A 454 2.76 -21.47 -5.64
CA ILE A 454 2.49 -22.60 -4.75
C ILE A 454 3.61 -23.65 -4.83
N GLU A 455 4.10 -23.98 -6.03
CA GLU A 455 5.26 -24.87 -6.19
C GLU A 455 6.51 -24.31 -5.48
N LEU A 456 6.79 -23.01 -5.64
CA LEU A 456 7.91 -22.33 -4.97
C LEU A 456 7.78 -22.35 -3.44
N ILE A 457 6.57 -22.16 -2.89
CA ILE A 457 6.33 -22.27 -1.44
C ILE A 457 6.68 -23.67 -0.93
N LEU A 458 6.22 -24.72 -1.63
CA LEU A 458 6.44 -26.10 -1.21
C LEU A 458 7.90 -26.54 -1.41
N ARG A 459 8.51 -26.21 -2.55
CA ARG A 459 9.87 -26.61 -2.93
C ARG A 459 10.94 -25.97 -2.04
N GLU A 460 10.77 -24.70 -1.67
CA GLU A 460 11.71 -23.99 -0.78
C GLU A 460 11.42 -24.24 0.72
N GLY A 461 10.63 -25.27 1.08
CA GLY A 461 10.46 -25.72 2.47
C GLY A 461 9.40 -24.99 3.29
N GLY A 462 8.37 -24.44 2.66
CA GLY A 462 7.30 -23.68 3.34
C GLY A 462 6.59 -24.47 4.45
N THR A 463 6.41 -25.79 4.30
CA THR A 463 5.85 -26.69 5.33
C THR A 463 6.72 -26.85 6.58
N LEU A 464 7.98 -26.40 6.54
CA LEU A 464 8.90 -26.40 7.68
C LEU A 464 9.16 -24.99 8.24
N THR A 465 8.55 -23.96 7.66
CA THR A 465 8.89 -22.54 7.90
C THR A 465 7.99 -21.90 8.95
N GLU A 466 8.56 -21.44 10.07
CA GLU A 466 7.78 -20.78 11.13
C GLU A 466 7.11 -19.49 10.63
N GLY A 467 5.80 -19.37 10.82
CA GLY A 467 5.05 -18.18 10.46
C GLY A 467 4.98 -17.92 8.96
N LEU A 468 4.98 -18.96 8.13
CA LEU A 468 4.63 -18.84 6.70
C LEU A 468 3.34 -18.01 6.53
N PHE A 469 3.28 -17.14 5.52
CA PHE A 469 2.26 -16.09 5.34
C PHE A 469 2.10 -15.05 6.47
N ARG A 470 2.55 -15.29 7.70
CA ARG A 470 2.51 -14.32 8.82
C ARG A 470 3.72 -13.37 8.82
N VAL A 471 4.91 -13.91 8.60
CA VAL A 471 6.17 -13.16 8.53
C VAL A 471 6.27 -12.43 7.19
N PRO A 472 6.70 -11.15 7.16
CA PRO A 472 7.00 -10.44 5.92
C PRO A 472 8.35 -10.88 5.35
N ALA A 473 8.41 -11.08 4.04
CA ALA A 473 9.66 -11.35 3.34
C ALA A 473 10.44 -10.07 3.04
N ASP A 474 11.69 -10.23 2.58
CA ASP A 474 12.51 -9.11 2.14
C ASP A 474 11.89 -8.36 0.92
N PRO A 475 11.70 -7.03 0.99
CA PRO A 475 11.07 -6.26 -0.10
C PRO A 475 11.88 -6.24 -1.41
N GLU A 476 13.21 -6.29 -1.37
CA GLU A 476 14.06 -6.23 -2.57
C GLU A 476 14.00 -7.57 -3.31
N GLN A 477 14.05 -8.69 -2.59
CA GLN A 477 13.80 -10.02 -3.13
C GLN A 477 12.37 -10.16 -3.67
N MET A 478 11.35 -9.69 -2.95
CA MET A 478 9.97 -9.69 -3.46
C MET A 478 9.84 -8.92 -4.78
N ASN A 479 10.36 -7.70 -4.86
CA ASN A 479 10.30 -6.89 -6.09
C ASN A 479 11.07 -7.53 -7.25
N THR A 480 12.27 -8.08 -6.98
CA THR A 480 13.10 -8.77 -7.98
C THR A 480 12.43 -10.05 -8.49
N ALA A 481 11.81 -10.82 -7.60
CA ALA A 481 11.09 -12.04 -7.94
C ALA A 481 9.79 -11.75 -8.71
N ARG A 482 9.02 -10.73 -8.31
CA ARG A 482 7.87 -10.23 -9.08
C ARG A 482 8.27 -9.83 -10.49
N ALA A 483 9.30 -9.01 -10.64
CA ALA A 483 9.75 -8.53 -11.95
C ALA A 483 10.18 -9.66 -12.92
N ARG A 484 10.58 -10.82 -12.39
CA ARG A 484 10.84 -12.05 -13.18
C ARG A 484 9.55 -12.79 -13.53
N LEU A 485 8.62 -12.96 -12.58
CA LEU A 485 7.31 -13.58 -12.82
C LEU A 485 6.50 -12.80 -13.88
N ASP A 486 6.49 -11.47 -13.82
CA ASP A 486 5.89 -10.57 -14.81
C ASP A 486 6.51 -10.72 -16.23
N GLN A 487 7.64 -11.41 -16.36
CA GLN A 487 8.31 -11.76 -17.64
C GLN A 487 8.19 -13.25 -18.00
N TRP A 488 7.33 -14.02 -17.31
CA TRP A 488 7.21 -15.48 -17.41
C TRP A 488 8.48 -16.26 -17.00
N VAL A 489 9.35 -15.66 -16.18
CA VAL A 489 10.61 -16.26 -15.72
C VAL A 489 10.45 -16.69 -14.26
N VAL A 490 10.49 -18.00 -13.99
CA VAL A 490 10.49 -18.53 -12.62
C VAL A 490 11.71 -17.97 -11.85
N PRO A 491 11.53 -17.35 -10.66
CA PRO A 491 12.66 -16.92 -9.83
C PRO A 491 13.32 -18.11 -9.13
N VAL A 492 14.65 -18.03 -8.95
CA VAL A 492 15.37 -18.90 -8.01
C VAL A 492 15.33 -18.21 -6.67
N LEU A 493 14.68 -18.84 -5.69
CA LEU A 493 14.49 -18.33 -4.34
C LEU A 493 15.23 -19.22 -3.34
N ARG A 494 15.25 -18.81 -2.07
CA ARG A 494 15.73 -19.59 -0.91
C ARG A 494 14.94 -19.32 0.36
N ASP A 495 14.19 -18.22 0.38
CA ASP A 495 13.29 -17.83 1.46
C ASP A 495 11.84 -18.12 1.02
N PRO A 496 11.16 -19.13 1.58
CA PRO A 496 9.76 -19.44 1.29
C PRO A 496 8.78 -18.37 1.78
N HIS A 497 9.19 -17.38 2.58
CA HIS A 497 8.38 -16.19 2.81
C HIS A 497 8.23 -15.35 1.54
N VAL A 498 9.21 -15.31 0.62
CA VAL A 498 9.13 -14.53 -0.63
C VAL A 498 7.96 -14.98 -1.53
N PRO A 499 7.83 -16.27 -1.94
CA PRO A 499 6.71 -16.69 -2.78
C PRO A 499 5.38 -16.67 -2.00
N ALA A 500 5.37 -16.91 -0.68
CA ALA A 500 4.19 -16.74 0.16
C ALA A 500 3.70 -15.27 0.24
N GLY A 501 4.64 -14.32 0.30
CA GLY A 501 4.38 -12.89 0.23
C GLY A 501 3.84 -12.47 -1.13
N LEU A 502 4.38 -13.04 -2.21
CA LEU A 502 3.95 -12.79 -3.58
C LEU A 502 2.58 -13.36 -3.89
N LEU A 503 2.22 -14.55 -3.37
CA LEU A 503 0.89 -15.14 -3.55
C LEU A 503 -0.19 -14.27 -2.91
N LYS A 504 0.03 -13.78 -1.69
CA LYS A 504 -0.83 -12.77 -1.04
C LYS A 504 -0.91 -11.47 -1.85
N LEU A 505 0.23 -11.00 -2.37
CA LEU A 505 0.29 -9.76 -3.15
C LEU A 505 -0.53 -9.89 -4.45
N TRP A 506 -0.39 -11.00 -5.17
CA TRP A 506 -1.13 -11.29 -6.39
C TRP A 506 -2.65 -11.31 -6.15
N LEU A 507 -3.13 -12.13 -5.21
CA LEU A 507 -4.54 -12.22 -4.82
C LEU A 507 -5.13 -10.84 -4.43
N ARG A 508 -4.38 -10.06 -3.64
CA ARG A 508 -4.79 -8.71 -3.21
C ARG A 508 -4.76 -7.67 -4.33
N GLN A 509 -3.98 -7.89 -5.39
CA GLN A 509 -3.85 -6.97 -6.54
C GLN A 509 -4.79 -7.29 -7.70
N LEU A 510 -5.49 -8.43 -7.71
CA LEU A 510 -6.56 -8.71 -8.69
C LEU A 510 -7.56 -7.52 -8.75
N PRO A 511 -8.02 -7.08 -9.93
CA PRO A 511 -8.96 -5.95 -10.02
C PRO A 511 -10.20 -6.12 -9.15
N GLU A 512 -10.86 -7.28 -9.22
CA GLU A 512 -11.91 -7.72 -8.28
C GLU A 512 -11.30 -8.73 -7.27
N PRO A 513 -11.79 -8.83 -6.02
CA PRO A 513 -11.46 -9.93 -5.11
C PRO A 513 -11.77 -11.32 -5.68
N LEU A 514 -11.07 -12.35 -5.17
CA LEU A 514 -11.23 -13.74 -5.58
C LEU A 514 -12.65 -14.26 -5.30
N ILE A 515 -13.25 -13.87 -4.17
CA ILE A 515 -14.71 -13.88 -3.98
C ILE A 515 -15.26 -12.56 -4.57
N PRO A 516 -15.99 -12.56 -5.71
CA PRO A 516 -16.49 -11.35 -6.33
C PRO A 516 -17.43 -10.57 -5.39
N HIS A 517 -17.54 -9.25 -5.58
CA HIS A 517 -18.31 -8.39 -4.67
C HIS A 517 -19.79 -8.78 -4.59
N SER A 518 -20.35 -9.29 -5.70
CA SER A 518 -21.70 -9.86 -5.79
C SER A 518 -21.96 -11.08 -4.89
N PHE A 519 -20.91 -11.81 -4.48
CA PHE A 519 -21.01 -12.96 -3.56
C PHE A 519 -20.62 -12.60 -2.11
N TYR A 520 -19.95 -11.48 -1.88
CA TYR A 520 -19.38 -11.08 -0.59
C TYR A 520 -20.39 -11.13 0.56
N THR A 521 -21.57 -10.50 0.42
CA THR A 521 -22.61 -10.50 1.46
C THR A 521 -23.11 -11.91 1.79
N ARG A 522 -23.19 -12.80 0.79
CA ARG A 522 -23.57 -14.21 1.00
C ARG A 522 -22.48 -14.99 1.73
N ALA A 523 -21.21 -14.77 1.39
CA ALA A 523 -20.07 -15.41 2.05
C ALA A 523 -20.04 -15.06 3.55
N LEU A 524 -20.31 -13.81 3.90
CA LEU A 524 -20.42 -13.41 5.30
C LEU A 524 -21.70 -13.93 5.98
N ALA A 525 -22.80 -14.11 5.24
CA ALA A 525 -24.06 -14.64 5.77
C ALA A 525 -23.97 -16.13 6.14
N GLY A 526 -23.18 -16.92 5.41
CA GLY A 526 -22.94 -18.34 5.67
C GLY A 526 -21.55 -18.66 6.24
N CYS A 527 -20.88 -17.70 6.87
CA CYS A 527 -19.45 -17.81 7.22
C CYS A 527 -19.09 -18.98 8.16
N ASP A 528 -20.03 -19.39 9.00
CA ASP A 528 -19.93 -20.49 9.96
C ASP A 528 -20.70 -21.75 9.54
N ASN A 529 -21.29 -21.77 8.34
CA ASN A 529 -22.07 -22.88 7.80
C ASN A 529 -21.31 -23.57 6.65
N PRO A 530 -20.71 -24.76 6.87
CA PRO A 530 -19.91 -25.45 5.85
C PRO A 530 -20.66 -25.76 4.55
N LEU A 531 -21.97 -26.04 4.64
CA LEU A 531 -22.80 -26.39 3.48
C LEU A 531 -23.06 -25.17 2.60
N GLU A 532 -23.48 -24.04 3.19
CA GLU A 532 -23.70 -22.81 2.42
C GLU A 532 -22.38 -22.17 1.95
N ALA A 533 -21.28 -22.32 2.69
CA ALA A 533 -19.95 -21.89 2.25
C ALA A 533 -19.48 -22.69 1.01
N THR A 534 -19.58 -24.02 1.05
CA THR A 534 -19.27 -24.91 -0.09
C THR A 534 -20.17 -24.58 -1.30
N ARG A 535 -21.48 -24.48 -1.07
CA ARG A 535 -22.48 -24.17 -2.11
C ARG A 535 -22.31 -22.77 -2.72
N LEU A 536 -21.65 -21.84 -2.03
CA LEU A 536 -21.25 -20.56 -2.59
C LEU A 536 -20.05 -20.71 -3.51
N VAL A 537 -19.01 -21.44 -3.10
CA VAL A 537 -17.81 -21.69 -3.92
C VAL A 537 -18.16 -22.39 -5.23
N ASP A 538 -19.12 -23.32 -5.22
CA ASP A 538 -19.63 -23.98 -6.43
C ASP A 538 -20.49 -23.10 -7.35
N LEU A 539 -20.85 -21.88 -6.91
CA LEU A 539 -21.56 -20.88 -7.72
C LEU A 539 -20.64 -19.75 -8.22
N LEU A 540 -19.34 -19.77 -7.88
CA LEU A 540 -18.37 -18.81 -8.38
C LEU A 540 -18.07 -19.02 -9.89
N PRO A 541 -17.60 -17.98 -10.61
CA PRO A 541 -17.05 -18.14 -11.95
C PRO A 541 -15.94 -19.21 -11.97
N ASN A 542 -15.85 -20.00 -13.04
CA ASN A 542 -15.03 -21.22 -13.05
C ASN A 542 -13.57 -20.97 -12.66
N VAL A 543 -12.93 -19.91 -13.16
CA VAL A 543 -11.53 -19.58 -12.83
C VAL A 543 -11.40 -19.20 -11.35
N ASN A 544 -12.30 -18.36 -10.81
CA ASN A 544 -12.34 -18.03 -9.38
C ASN A 544 -12.53 -19.28 -8.50
N ARG A 545 -13.40 -20.21 -8.91
CA ARG A 545 -13.63 -21.49 -8.21
C ARG A 545 -12.38 -22.37 -8.19
N LEU A 546 -11.69 -22.51 -9.34
CA LEU A 546 -10.47 -23.31 -9.44
C LEU A 546 -9.32 -22.70 -8.64
N VAL A 547 -9.08 -21.39 -8.76
CA VAL A 547 -8.08 -20.64 -7.97
C VAL A 547 -8.36 -20.77 -6.48
N LEU A 548 -9.59 -20.53 -6.04
CA LEU A 548 -9.94 -20.69 -4.63
C LEU A 548 -9.77 -22.13 -4.14
N ALA A 549 -10.20 -23.13 -4.90
CA ALA A 549 -9.99 -24.54 -4.54
C ALA A 549 -8.49 -24.88 -4.44
N LYS A 550 -7.64 -24.34 -5.34
CA LYS A 550 -6.20 -24.58 -5.32
C LYS A 550 -5.53 -23.92 -4.12
N LEU A 551 -5.92 -22.68 -3.80
CA LEU A 551 -5.51 -21.97 -2.60
C LEU A 551 -5.93 -22.72 -1.33
N ILE A 552 -7.18 -23.18 -1.23
CA ILE A 552 -7.67 -23.96 -0.08
C ILE A 552 -6.90 -25.28 0.07
N SER A 553 -6.53 -25.97 -1.03
CA SER A 553 -5.68 -27.17 -0.95
C SER A 553 -4.34 -26.86 -0.27
N LEU A 554 -3.66 -25.77 -0.65
CA LEU A 554 -2.40 -25.39 0.00
C LEU A 554 -2.60 -25.05 1.48
N LEU A 555 -3.68 -24.34 1.83
CA LEU A 555 -3.96 -23.99 3.22
C LEU A 555 -4.38 -25.21 4.05
N GLN A 556 -5.00 -26.22 3.44
CA GLN A 556 -5.25 -27.53 4.03
C GLN A 556 -3.93 -28.27 4.28
N ASP A 557 -3.07 -28.40 3.27
CA ASP A 557 -1.75 -29.04 3.38
C ASP A 557 -0.89 -28.39 4.48
N LEU A 558 -0.96 -27.06 4.61
CA LEU A 558 -0.27 -26.29 5.66
C LEU A 558 -0.90 -26.39 7.06
N SER A 559 -2.11 -26.95 7.18
CA SER A 559 -2.85 -27.09 8.43
C SER A 559 -2.92 -28.53 8.97
N MET A 560 -2.21 -29.47 8.35
CA MET A 560 -2.00 -30.81 8.91
C MET A 560 -1.18 -30.70 10.21
N GLU A 561 -1.45 -31.55 11.20
CA GLU A 561 -0.88 -31.39 12.55
C GLU A 561 0.66 -31.46 12.55
N GLU A 562 1.23 -32.36 11.76
CA GLU A 562 2.67 -32.48 11.52
C GLU A 562 3.29 -31.22 10.91
N VAL A 563 2.55 -30.48 10.08
CA VAL A 563 3.00 -29.20 9.49
C VAL A 563 2.82 -28.04 10.46
N ILE A 564 1.76 -28.04 11.29
CA ILE A 564 1.56 -27.05 12.36
C ILE A 564 2.68 -27.11 13.41
N VAL A 565 3.20 -28.32 13.72
CA VAL A 565 4.33 -28.50 14.63
C VAL A 565 5.57 -27.70 14.19
N HIS A 566 5.81 -27.54 12.89
CA HIS A 566 6.91 -26.72 12.38
C HIS A 566 6.48 -25.26 12.13
N THR A 567 5.43 -25.05 11.34
CA THR A 567 5.02 -23.71 10.88
C THR A 567 4.40 -22.82 11.96
N LYS A 568 3.79 -23.42 13.00
CA LYS A 568 2.97 -22.73 14.01
C LYS A 568 1.77 -21.97 13.42
N MET A 569 1.27 -22.40 12.25
CA MET A 569 0.18 -21.74 11.51
C MET A 569 -1.06 -22.65 11.42
N ASP A 570 -1.88 -22.69 12.48
CA ASP A 570 -3.16 -23.39 12.48
C ASP A 570 -4.20 -22.75 11.53
N PRO A 571 -5.33 -23.41 11.20
CA PRO A 571 -6.37 -22.89 10.30
C PRO A 571 -6.87 -21.47 10.61
N SER A 572 -6.88 -21.07 11.90
CA SER A 572 -7.31 -19.74 12.34
C SER A 572 -6.24 -18.69 12.03
N ASN A 573 -4.97 -19.01 12.26
CA ASN A 573 -3.83 -18.17 11.92
C ASN A 573 -3.67 -18.03 10.39
N LEU A 574 -3.87 -19.11 9.63
CA LEU A 574 -3.90 -19.08 8.17
C LEU A 574 -5.07 -18.23 7.63
N ALA A 575 -6.28 -18.44 8.13
CA ALA A 575 -7.45 -17.65 7.73
C ALA A 575 -7.27 -16.15 8.04
N MET A 576 -6.68 -15.81 9.20
CA MET A 576 -6.40 -14.43 9.59
C MET A 576 -5.48 -13.69 8.62
N VAL A 577 -4.42 -14.34 8.12
CA VAL A 577 -3.46 -13.69 7.22
C VAL A 577 -3.87 -13.75 5.74
N MET A 578 -4.77 -14.67 5.38
CA MET A 578 -5.19 -14.89 3.99
C MET A 578 -6.53 -14.23 3.62
N ALA A 579 -7.52 -14.17 4.51
CA ALA A 579 -8.86 -13.67 4.18
C ALA A 579 -8.88 -12.24 3.57
N PRO A 580 -8.09 -11.26 4.06
CA PRO A 580 -8.03 -9.90 3.48
C PRO A 580 -7.39 -9.82 2.07
N ASN A 581 -6.97 -10.94 1.49
CA ASN A 581 -6.49 -11.02 0.10
C ASN A 581 -7.50 -11.78 -0.80
N VAL A 582 -8.46 -12.50 -0.20
CA VAL A 582 -9.49 -13.31 -0.89
C VAL A 582 -10.84 -12.57 -0.95
N LEU A 583 -11.15 -11.81 0.10
CA LEU A 583 -12.36 -10.99 0.28
C LEU A 583 -11.97 -9.52 0.45
N ARG A 584 -12.89 -8.59 0.12
CA ARG A 584 -12.71 -7.14 0.33
C ARG A 584 -14.04 -6.49 0.72
N CYS A 585 -14.08 -5.85 1.89
CA CYS A 585 -15.17 -4.98 2.30
C CYS A 585 -15.18 -3.67 1.47
N GLU A 586 -16.34 -3.29 0.93
CA GLU A 586 -16.56 -2.00 0.23
C GLU A 586 -17.10 -0.90 1.16
N SER A 587 -17.34 -1.21 2.44
CA SER A 587 -17.84 -0.23 3.41
C SER A 587 -16.70 0.55 4.04
N GLU A 588 -16.81 1.88 4.04
CA GLU A 588 -15.90 2.81 4.72
C GLU A 588 -16.20 2.96 6.24
N ASP A 589 -17.29 2.38 6.77
CA ASP A 589 -17.61 2.46 8.21
C ASP A 589 -16.69 1.51 9.01
N PRO A 590 -15.83 2.00 9.93
CA PRO A 590 -14.90 1.16 10.67
C PRO A 590 -15.56 0.04 11.48
N ARG A 591 -16.81 0.20 11.89
CA ARG A 591 -17.57 -0.82 12.63
C ARG A 591 -17.94 -1.98 11.71
N VAL A 592 -18.44 -1.65 10.51
CA VAL A 592 -18.78 -2.63 9.48
C VAL A 592 -17.53 -3.35 8.99
N ILE A 593 -16.42 -2.64 8.78
CA ILE A 593 -15.12 -3.24 8.45
C ILE A 593 -14.71 -4.24 9.54
N PHE A 594 -14.74 -3.85 10.82
CA PHE A 594 -14.31 -4.70 11.93
C PHE A 594 -15.17 -5.97 12.10
N ASP A 595 -16.50 -5.82 12.07
CA ASP A 595 -17.42 -6.96 12.15
C ASP A 595 -17.32 -7.88 10.93
N ASN A 596 -17.14 -7.33 9.74
CA ASN A 596 -16.92 -8.12 8.53
C ASN A 596 -15.59 -8.85 8.55
N THR A 597 -14.49 -8.23 8.99
CA THR A 597 -13.16 -8.86 9.09
C THR A 597 -13.23 -10.16 9.88
N ARG A 598 -13.98 -10.16 11.00
CA ARG A 598 -14.24 -11.37 11.80
C ARG A 598 -14.96 -12.46 10.99
N ARG A 599 -15.97 -12.10 10.19
CA ARG A 599 -16.76 -13.03 9.36
C ARG A 599 -15.98 -13.52 8.13
N GLU A 600 -15.13 -12.70 7.54
CA GLU A 600 -14.20 -13.08 6.46
C GLU A 600 -13.23 -14.16 6.93
N MET A 601 -12.61 -13.96 8.11
CA MET A 601 -11.75 -14.96 8.74
C MET A 601 -12.51 -16.26 9.07
N THR A 602 -13.75 -16.16 9.58
CA THR A 602 -14.58 -17.35 9.85
C THR A 602 -14.91 -18.10 8.56
N PHE A 603 -15.35 -17.41 7.50
CA PHE A 603 -15.66 -18.02 6.21
C PHE A 603 -14.44 -18.76 5.62
N LEU A 604 -13.27 -18.13 5.63
CA LEU A 604 -12.07 -18.78 5.10
C LEU A 604 -11.62 -19.97 5.96
N LYS A 605 -11.74 -19.88 7.30
CA LYS A 605 -11.48 -21.02 8.19
C LYS A 605 -12.47 -22.18 7.94
N THR A 606 -13.74 -21.89 7.72
CA THR A 606 -14.77 -22.88 7.38
C THR A 606 -14.43 -23.60 6.08
N LEU A 607 -13.95 -22.89 5.05
CA LEU A 607 -13.47 -23.51 3.81
C LEU A 607 -12.22 -24.38 4.05
N ILE A 608 -11.20 -23.89 4.77
CA ILE A 608 -10.01 -24.70 5.09
C ILE A 608 -10.40 -26.00 5.80
N THR A 609 -11.34 -25.94 6.74
CA THR A 609 -11.71 -27.10 7.58
C THR A 609 -12.64 -28.11 6.87
N HIS A 610 -13.44 -27.68 5.88
CA HIS A 610 -14.56 -28.49 5.38
C HIS A 610 -14.74 -28.55 3.84
N TYR A 611 -14.07 -27.72 3.05
CA TYR A 611 -14.24 -27.73 1.59
C TYR A 611 -13.41 -28.86 0.96
N ASP A 612 -14.02 -29.72 0.15
CA ASP A 612 -13.31 -30.79 -0.56
C ASP A 612 -12.49 -30.21 -1.73
N THR A 613 -11.18 -30.44 -1.69
CA THR A 613 -10.23 -30.03 -2.72
C THR A 613 -9.64 -31.19 -3.52
N ALA A 614 -10.08 -32.44 -3.28
CA ALA A 614 -9.50 -33.63 -3.93
C ALA A 614 -9.45 -33.50 -5.46
N PHE A 615 -10.49 -32.91 -6.07
CA PHE A 615 -10.57 -32.68 -7.52
C PHE A 615 -9.49 -31.72 -8.07
N ILE A 616 -8.96 -30.79 -7.27
CA ILE A 616 -7.93 -29.83 -7.72
C ILE A 616 -6.51 -30.42 -7.63
N ARG A 617 -6.33 -31.48 -6.82
CA ARG A 617 -5.07 -32.22 -6.74
C ARG A 617 -4.83 -33.07 -7.98
N SER A 618 -5.89 -33.50 -8.67
CA SER A 618 -5.86 -34.20 -9.96
C SER A 618 -5.86 -33.28 -11.20
N LEU A 619 -5.68 -31.96 -11.02
CA LEU A 619 -5.87 -30.94 -12.07
C LEU A 619 -4.56 -30.20 -12.45
N LEU A 620 -3.41 -30.82 -12.16
CA LEU A 620 -2.05 -30.35 -12.47
C LEU A 620 -1.41 -31.20 -13.57
#